data_AF-A0A178CZL6-F1
#
_entry.id   AF-A0A178CZL6-F1
#
_cell.length_a   1.000
_cell.length_b   1.000
_cell.length_c   1.000
_cell.angle_alpha   90.00
_cell.angle_beta   90.00
_cell.angle_gamma   90.00
#
_symmetry.space_group_name_H-M   'P 1'
#
loop_
_entity.id
_entity.type
_entity.pdbx_description
1 polymer ?
#
loop_
_entity_poly.entity_id
_entity_poly.type
_entity_poly.pdbx_seq_one_letter_code
_entity_poly.pdbx_strand_id
1 'polypeptide(L)'
;MAILVSIVSRPYHADRSSQINNNNNAGGFQALKPALAVYPQFLEMLVTRLSSADHALCANALQLINSLMRDAITNDNETEWPKFIKRIQDLGVIKAVYVLMQSSALQDLAHPLLEFQALTKILLRRWRDVPVDLVKPEHRRTIKAVHLSSNPEKQPEFEVRNGESKSKHNPLKWRRLGFTSENPEPDFADMGFLGMMDLSDYVRKYQDEFQNILLEQSVLPEQQRCPLARASLTLTAILFEHFEVDKMDLEDSKSYLALESRTNFDKVFKPLLLHWSRLHVAGLHAFFRLWKATGAEVDDFPKIVELVRILVESVVGGADRTKGIEDIEKEMAAFEYSKLRELQMELLELTYEDVWGQHLRGVKEELQSEALQFVKEQRIRCLLAGAWFPNGTYTDQEGGGPVTEDTLVQNTTHGYRFIRLSENRKYLHWGDFDEKEEQSPSTASLRDKIDLSIVSSVVSNVTANDRSSIGSDSTLKELLHDRFTTNKITIHGFLPKSRGSREGHSRTSSKTSSPRHGTKEAVLLTFHPNGHSLASEWLDGLLMLLDQQPITAETNSLIHMISDYGLKVRLLNVRFNDEEGIVEGMDGMDGPEIPSREGLDDDYYYEI
;
A
#
# COMPACT_ATOMS: atom_id res chain seq x y z
N MET A 1 38.84 21.66 -19.28
CA MET A 1 37.74 21.26 -18.38
C MET A 1 38.27 20.41 -17.24
N ALA A 2 38.86 19.23 -17.49
CA ALA A 2 39.45 18.38 -16.44
C ALA A 2 40.46 19.11 -15.52
N ILE A 3 41.33 19.98 -16.07
CA ILE A 3 42.25 20.81 -15.27
C ILE A 3 41.50 21.78 -14.34
N LEU A 4 40.40 22.39 -14.81
CA LEU A 4 39.58 23.28 -13.99
C LEU A 4 38.89 22.49 -12.88
N VAL A 5 38.32 21.32 -13.21
CA VAL A 5 37.76 20.39 -12.22
C VAL A 5 38.80 20.05 -11.15
N SER A 6 40.03 19.69 -11.51
CA SER A 6 41.10 19.41 -10.56
C SER A 6 41.56 20.62 -9.73
N ILE A 7 41.30 21.85 -10.19
CA ILE A 7 41.59 23.08 -9.45
C ILE A 7 40.45 23.40 -8.47
N VAL A 8 39.20 23.17 -8.85
CA VAL A 8 38.03 23.41 -7.99
C VAL A 8 37.85 22.32 -6.95
N SER A 9 38.09 21.05 -7.31
CA SER A 9 37.93 19.90 -6.42
C SER A 9 39.02 19.77 -5.35
N ARG A 10 40.01 20.68 -5.29
CA ARG A 10 40.99 20.71 -4.20
C ARG A 10 40.34 21.30 -2.95
N PRO A 11 40.22 20.54 -1.84
CA PRO A 11 39.69 21.09 -0.60
C PRO A 11 40.59 22.22 -0.08
N TYR A 12 39.96 23.27 0.42
CA TYR A 12 40.64 24.33 1.16
C TYR A 12 41.11 23.77 2.50
N HIS A 13 42.33 23.23 2.55
CA HIS A 13 42.98 22.95 3.83
C HIS A 13 43.53 24.25 4.38
N ALA A 14 42.78 24.88 5.30
CA ALA A 14 43.31 25.89 6.20
C ALA A 14 44.22 25.19 7.23
N ASP A 15 45.44 24.84 6.82
CA ASP A 15 46.44 24.34 7.76
C ASP A 15 46.83 25.50 8.68
N ARG A 16 46.38 25.43 9.94
CA ARG A 16 46.53 26.50 10.94
C ARG A 16 47.95 26.62 11.52
N SER A 17 48.96 26.11 10.81
CA SER A 17 50.31 25.89 11.32
C SER A 17 51.44 26.57 10.52
N SER A 18 51.13 27.42 9.54
CA SER A 18 52.17 28.22 8.87
C SER A 18 51.77 29.69 8.73
N GLN A 19 52.25 30.52 9.66
CA GLN A 19 52.40 31.96 9.44
C GLN A 19 53.43 32.19 8.33
N ILE A 20 52.99 32.22 7.06
CA ILE A 20 53.75 32.83 5.97
C ILE A 20 52.77 33.60 5.08
N ASN A 21 53.01 34.91 4.99
CA ASN A 21 52.39 35.84 4.06
C ASN A 21 52.29 35.25 2.64
N ASN A 22 51.07 35.06 2.14
CA ASN A 22 50.76 35.22 0.72
C ASN A 22 49.23 35.20 0.49
N ASN A 23 48.73 36.25 -0.17
CA ASN A 23 47.38 36.38 -0.74
C ASN A 23 47.05 35.35 -1.86
N ASN A 24 47.75 34.21 -1.92
CA ASN A 24 47.73 33.29 -3.07
C ASN A 24 47.30 31.85 -2.78
N ASN A 25 46.73 31.56 -1.61
CA ASN A 25 46.12 30.25 -1.34
C ASN A 25 44.59 30.27 -1.54
N ALA A 26 44.12 30.74 -2.69
CA ALA A 26 42.72 30.56 -3.09
C ALA A 26 42.59 29.22 -3.84
N GLY A 27 42.08 28.19 -3.17
CA GLY A 27 41.54 26.97 -3.81
C GLY A 27 40.02 27.07 -3.96
N GLY A 28 39.39 26.21 -4.76
CA GLY A 28 37.92 26.16 -4.91
C GLY A 28 37.32 27.21 -5.86
N PHE A 29 36.00 27.44 -5.75
CA PHE A 29 35.24 28.45 -6.51
C PHE A 29 35.79 29.86 -6.26
N GLN A 30 36.40 30.10 -5.09
CA GLN A 30 37.04 31.39 -4.77
C GLN A 30 38.23 31.74 -5.68
N ALA A 31 38.93 30.75 -6.24
CA ALA A 31 39.99 30.95 -7.24
C ALA A 31 39.43 31.33 -8.62
N LEU A 32 38.23 30.83 -8.95
CA LEU A 32 37.55 31.06 -10.23
C LEU A 32 36.56 32.22 -10.20
N LYS A 33 36.14 32.70 -9.03
CA LYS A 33 35.20 33.82 -8.85
C LYS A 33 35.66 35.08 -9.59
N PRO A 34 36.95 35.49 -9.59
CA PRO A 34 37.43 36.60 -10.41
C PRO A 34 37.35 36.33 -11.91
N ALA A 35 37.66 35.10 -12.35
CA ALA A 35 37.59 34.70 -13.76
C ALA A 35 36.13 34.60 -14.26
N LEU A 36 35.20 34.13 -13.43
CA LEU A 36 33.76 34.10 -13.69
C LEU A 36 33.16 35.52 -13.77
N ALA A 37 33.70 36.46 -13.00
CA ALA A 37 33.32 37.88 -13.07
C ALA A 37 33.78 38.53 -14.39
N VAL A 38 34.94 38.12 -14.92
CA VAL A 38 35.47 38.59 -16.21
C VAL A 38 34.79 37.91 -17.41
N TYR A 39 34.39 36.64 -17.28
CA TYR A 39 33.72 35.87 -18.34
C TYR A 39 32.31 35.43 -17.92
N PRO A 40 31.30 36.34 -17.93
CA PRO A 40 29.96 36.05 -17.44
C PRO A 40 29.21 35.00 -18.28
N GLN A 41 29.62 34.77 -19.54
CA GLN A 41 29.07 33.76 -20.46
C GLN A 41 29.58 32.33 -20.16
N PHE A 42 30.56 32.17 -19.27
CA PHE A 42 31.16 30.87 -18.99
C PHE A 42 30.14 29.86 -18.43
N LEU A 43 29.29 30.30 -17.49
CA LEU A 43 28.25 29.43 -16.91
C LEU A 43 27.20 29.02 -17.94
N GLU A 44 26.82 29.93 -18.83
CA GLU A 44 25.89 29.65 -19.94
C GLU A 44 26.48 28.63 -20.90
N MET A 45 27.78 28.76 -21.23
CA MET A 45 28.50 27.78 -22.04
C MET A 45 28.52 26.41 -21.37
N LEU A 46 28.76 26.33 -20.05
CA LEU A 46 28.75 25.06 -19.31
C LEU A 46 27.38 24.37 -19.36
N VAL A 47 26.29 25.11 -19.10
CA VAL A 47 24.94 24.53 -19.15
C VAL A 47 24.58 24.10 -20.56
N THR A 48 24.97 24.86 -21.58
CA THR A 48 24.77 24.48 -22.99
C THR A 48 25.51 23.19 -23.34
N ARG A 49 26.69 22.93 -22.73
CA ARG A 49 27.44 21.68 -22.94
C ARG A 49 26.76 20.46 -22.34
N LEU A 50 25.88 20.60 -21.35
CA LEU A 50 25.13 19.46 -20.78
C LEU A 50 24.17 18.84 -21.80
N SER A 51 23.74 19.61 -22.80
CA SER A 51 22.89 19.14 -23.90
C SER A 51 23.68 18.59 -25.08
N SER A 52 25.01 18.43 -24.96
CA SER A 52 25.84 17.92 -26.04
C SER A 52 25.73 16.40 -26.19
N ALA A 53 25.95 15.88 -27.41
CA ALA A 53 25.96 14.44 -27.67
C ALA A 53 27.22 13.72 -27.15
N ASP A 54 28.22 14.47 -26.69
CA ASP A 54 29.46 13.93 -26.15
C ASP A 54 29.33 13.74 -24.62
N HIS A 55 29.08 12.50 -24.20
CA HIS A 55 28.89 12.14 -22.79
C HIS A 55 30.13 12.48 -21.94
N ALA A 56 31.35 12.42 -22.48
CA ALA A 56 32.55 12.80 -21.73
C ALA A 56 32.61 14.31 -21.51
N LEU A 57 32.19 15.11 -22.49
CA LEU A 57 32.08 16.56 -22.34
C LEU A 57 31.00 16.94 -21.34
N CYS A 58 29.84 16.27 -21.37
CA CYS A 58 28.75 16.44 -20.41
C CYS A 58 29.21 16.09 -18.98
N ALA A 59 29.89 14.95 -18.80
CA ALA A 59 30.42 14.52 -17.50
C ALA A 59 31.37 15.57 -16.92
N ASN A 60 32.32 16.06 -17.72
CA ASN A 60 33.27 17.09 -17.29
C ASN A 60 32.59 18.43 -16.96
N ALA A 61 31.58 18.82 -17.74
CA ALA A 61 30.82 20.04 -17.50
C ALA A 61 29.99 19.94 -16.20
N LEU A 62 29.32 18.81 -15.99
CA LEU A 62 28.53 18.56 -14.80
C LEU A 62 29.41 18.45 -13.54
N GLN A 63 30.56 17.77 -13.63
CA GLN A 63 31.53 17.70 -12.54
C GLN A 63 32.04 19.08 -12.12
N LEU A 64 32.28 19.96 -13.11
CA LEU A 64 32.65 21.34 -12.82
C LEU A 64 31.49 22.06 -12.13
N ILE A 65 30.26 21.96 -12.65
CA ILE A 65 29.07 22.56 -12.00
C ILE A 65 28.93 22.06 -10.56
N ASN A 66 29.06 20.75 -10.32
CA ASN A 66 29.00 20.14 -8.99
C ASN A 66 30.07 20.72 -8.05
N SER A 67 31.31 20.84 -8.53
CA SER A 67 32.40 21.42 -7.74
C SER A 67 32.16 22.90 -7.38
N LEU A 68 31.61 23.69 -8.32
CA LEU A 68 31.26 25.09 -8.06
C LEU A 68 30.06 25.20 -7.09
N MET A 69 29.06 24.34 -7.24
CA MET A 69 27.90 24.26 -6.33
C MET A 69 28.35 23.87 -4.93
N ARG A 70 29.17 22.83 -4.78
CA ARG A 70 29.72 22.40 -3.49
C ARG A 70 30.45 23.53 -2.79
N ASP A 71 31.38 24.19 -3.48
CA ASP A 71 32.17 25.26 -2.87
C ASP A 71 31.33 26.49 -2.51
N ALA A 72 30.37 26.89 -3.37
CA ALA A 72 29.40 27.93 -3.02
C ALA A 72 28.52 27.52 -1.82
N ILE A 73 28.20 26.25 -1.69
CA ILE A 73 27.41 25.73 -0.57
C ILE A 73 28.22 25.72 0.74
N THR A 74 29.52 25.42 0.70
CA THR A 74 30.33 25.29 1.91
C THR A 74 30.99 26.60 2.35
N ASN A 75 31.43 27.43 1.39
CA ASN A 75 32.38 28.51 1.67
C ASN A 75 31.82 29.93 1.46
N ASP A 76 30.71 30.11 0.72
CA ASP A 76 30.13 31.43 0.48
C ASP A 76 29.13 31.86 1.59
N ASN A 77 29.12 33.18 1.85
CA ASN A 77 28.22 33.84 2.80
C ASN A 77 26.73 33.59 2.47
N GLU A 78 25.85 33.65 3.48
CA GLU A 78 24.40 33.40 3.38
C GLU A 78 23.69 34.11 2.23
N THR A 79 24.18 35.26 1.77
CA THR A 79 23.56 36.07 0.71
C THR A 79 24.07 35.78 -0.71
N GLU A 80 25.24 35.15 -0.85
CA GLU A 80 25.91 35.00 -2.15
C GLU A 80 25.62 33.65 -2.81
N TRP A 81 25.63 32.57 -2.02
CA TRP A 81 25.31 31.25 -2.54
C TRP A 81 23.89 31.16 -3.14
N PRO A 82 22.82 31.80 -2.59
CA PRO A 82 21.49 31.72 -3.19
C PRO A 82 21.44 32.39 -4.56
N LYS A 83 22.15 33.52 -4.74
CA LYS A 83 22.23 34.23 -6.02
C LYS A 83 22.93 33.38 -7.07
N PHE A 84 24.01 32.70 -6.68
CA PHE A 84 24.73 31.80 -7.57
C PHE A 84 23.86 30.61 -8.00
N ILE A 85 23.22 29.94 -7.04
CA ILE A 85 22.33 28.82 -7.32
C ILE A 85 21.18 29.25 -8.23
N LYS A 86 20.52 30.38 -7.91
CA LYS A 86 19.46 30.94 -8.75
C LYS A 86 19.95 31.21 -10.18
N ARG A 87 21.13 31.80 -10.34
CA ARG A 87 21.71 32.05 -11.67
C ARG A 87 21.92 30.78 -12.48
N ILE A 88 22.39 29.70 -11.86
CA ILE A 88 22.58 28.41 -12.55
C ILE A 88 21.23 27.75 -12.88
N GLN A 89 20.25 27.86 -11.98
CA GLN A 89 18.89 27.37 -12.22
C GLN A 89 18.21 28.12 -13.38
N ASP A 90 18.33 29.45 -13.42
CA ASP A 90 17.79 30.30 -14.49
C ASP A 90 18.41 29.98 -15.86
N LEU A 91 19.67 29.52 -15.89
CA LEU A 91 20.33 29.03 -17.11
C LEU A 91 19.82 27.66 -17.57
N GLY A 92 19.00 26.96 -16.77
CA GLY A 92 18.36 25.71 -17.15
C GLY A 92 19.10 24.43 -16.73
N VAL A 93 20.01 24.50 -15.74
CA VAL A 93 20.76 23.30 -15.29
C VAL A 93 19.84 22.17 -14.85
N ILE A 94 18.74 22.49 -14.15
CA ILE A 94 17.80 21.53 -13.58
C ILE A 94 17.17 20.70 -14.70
N LYS A 95 16.72 21.39 -15.76
CA LYS A 95 16.11 20.75 -16.92
C LYS A 95 17.11 19.88 -17.67
N ALA A 96 18.34 20.37 -17.86
CA ALA A 96 19.39 19.62 -18.55
C ALA A 96 19.75 18.34 -17.79
N VAL A 97 19.97 18.43 -16.48
CA VAL A 97 20.31 17.28 -15.63
C VAL A 97 19.14 16.30 -15.53
N TYR A 98 17.91 16.77 -15.41
CA TYR A 98 16.72 15.91 -15.43
C TYR A 98 16.66 15.04 -16.69
N VAL A 99 16.85 15.62 -17.88
CA VAL A 99 16.87 14.86 -19.14
C VAL A 99 18.03 13.85 -19.16
N LEU A 100 19.20 14.22 -18.65
CA LEU A 100 20.33 13.30 -18.54
C LEU A 100 20.05 12.14 -17.59
N MET A 101 19.40 12.38 -16.45
CA MET A 101 19.02 11.33 -15.49
C MET A 101 17.97 10.36 -16.05
N GLN A 102 17.18 10.78 -17.05
CA GLN A 102 16.21 9.93 -17.74
C GLN A 102 16.80 9.20 -18.97
N SER A 103 18.01 9.56 -19.39
CA SER A 103 18.66 8.95 -20.55
C SER A 103 18.95 7.46 -20.36
N SER A 104 19.10 6.72 -21.46
CA SER A 104 19.56 5.33 -21.47
C SER A 104 21.09 5.21 -21.37
N ALA A 105 21.83 6.26 -21.73
CA ALA A 105 23.30 6.31 -21.71
C ALA A 105 23.84 6.81 -20.36
N LEU A 106 23.39 6.19 -19.26
CA LEU A 106 23.66 6.68 -17.91
C LEU A 106 25.05 6.35 -17.37
N GLN A 107 25.70 5.30 -17.89
CA GLN A 107 26.92 4.70 -17.33
C GLN A 107 28.06 5.72 -17.18
N ASP A 108 28.36 6.48 -18.24
CA ASP A 108 29.46 7.45 -18.26
C ASP A 108 29.14 8.73 -17.46
N LEU A 109 27.87 8.95 -17.14
CA LEU A 109 27.37 10.14 -16.44
C LEU A 109 26.95 9.85 -15.00
N ALA A 110 26.95 8.59 -14.58
CA ALA A 110 26.29 8.17 -13.35
C ALA A 110 26.88 8.87 -12.12
N HIS A 111 28.21 8.92 -12.00
CA HIS A 111 28.86 9.58 -10.86
C HIS A 111 28.57 11.09 -10.80
N PRO A 112 28.82 11.89 -11.87
CA PRO A 112 28.44 13.32 -11.87
C PRO A 112 26.94 13.57 -11.61
N LEU A 113 26.04 12.70 -12.09
CA LEU A 113 24.60 12.85 -11.88
C LEU A 113 24.19 12.54 -10.44
N LEU A 114 24.75 11.50 -9.82
CA LEU A 114 24.49 11.19 -8.41
C LEU A 114 25.04 12.26 -7.48
N GLU A 115 26.22 12.80 -7.79
CA GLU A 115 26.77 13.92 -7.03
C GLU A 115 25.88 15.17 -7.16
N PHE A 116 25.30 15.45 -8.34
CA PHE A 116 24.34 16.54 -8.51
C PHE A 116 23.05 16.30 -7.69
N GLN A 117 22.54 15.06 -7.67
CA GLN A 117 21.39 14.68 -6.85
C GLN A 117 21.68 14.88 -5.36
N ALA A 118 22.85 14.44 -4.88
CA ALA A 118 23.29 14.64 -3.49
C ALA A 118 23.45 16.13 -3.15
N LEU A 119 24.07 16.92 -4.04
CA LEU A 119 24.17 18.37 -3.88
C LEU A 119 22.81 19.06 -3.85
N THR A 120 21.83 18.54 -4.59
CA THR A 120 20.44 19.03 -4.53
C THR A 120 19.81 18.73 -3.17
N LYS A 121 20.03 17.53 -2.60
CA LYS A 121 19.61 17.21 -1.22
C LYS A 121 20.30 18.15 -0.20
N ILE A 122 21.61 18.36 -0.31
CA ILE A 122 22.36 19.33 0.54
C ILE A 122 21.77 20.74 0.44
N LEU A 123 21.42 21.18 -0.76
CA LEU A 123 20.84 22.49 -1.00
C LEU A 123 19.49 22.64 -0.27
N LEU A 124 18.61 21.65 -0.38
CA LEU A 124 17.31 21.63 0.30
C LEU A 124 17.50 21.67 1.82
N ARG A 125 18.42 20.85 2.35
CA ARG A 125 18.80 20.87 3.77
C ARG A 125 19.32 22.23 4.22
N ARG A 126 20.20 22.86 3.44
CA ARG A 126 20.71 24.20 3.76
C ARG A 126 19.60 25.24 3.81
N TRP A 127 18.61 25.16 2.91
CA TRP A 127 17.44 26.04 2.96
C TRP A 127 16.53 25.77 4.16
N ARG A 128 16.35 24.51 4.54
CA ARG A 128 15.63 24.10 5.76
C ARG A 128 16.32 24.64 7.01
N ASP A 129 17.65 24.53 7.09
CA ASP A 129 18.42 24.91 8.28
C ASP A 129 18.54 26.44 8.47
N VAL A 130 18.12 27.26 7.50
CA VAL A 130 18.03 28.72 7.66
C VAL A 130 16.76 29.06 8.46
N PRO A 131 16.89 29.55 9.71
CA PRO A 131 15.72 29.88 10.52
C PRO A 131 15.00 31.10 9.96
N VAL A 132 13.66 31.08 10.03
CA VAL A 132 12.84 32.22 9.65
C VAL A 132 12.91 33.28 10.72
N ASP A 133 13.56 34.40 10.41
CA ASP A 133 13.58 35.61 11.24
C ASP A 133 12.82 36.77 10.56
N LEU A 134 11.73 37.25 11.17
CA LEU A 134 10.91 38.36 10.64
C LEU A 134 11.55 39.75 10.81
N VAL A 135 12.67 39.86 11.52
CA VAL A 135 13.52 41.06 11.55
C VAL A 135 14.30 41.20 10.24
N LYS A 136 14.70 40.09 9.61
CA LYS A 136 15.39 40.10 8.31
C LYS A 136 14.45 40.65 7.22
N PRO A 137 14.88 41.66 6.45
CA PRO A 137 14.01 42.33 5.49
C PRO A 137 13.56 41.41 4.34
N GLU A 138 14.37 40.42 3.97
CA GLU A 138 14.03 39.46 2.91
C GLU A 138 12.90 38.52 3.35
N HIS A 139 13.03 37.88 4.51
CA HIS A 139 12.00 36.97 5.05
C HIS A 139 10.68 37.70 5.28
N ARG A 140 10.76 38.91 5.86
CA ARG A 140 9.59 39.77 6.06
C ARG A 140 8.90 40.14 4.74
N ARG A 141 9.66 40.40 3.67
CA ARG A 141 9.09 40.68 2.34
C ARG A 141 8.38 39.46 1.78
N THR A 142 8.98 38.27 1.88
CA THR A 142 8.41 37.02 1.39
C THR A 142 7.07 36.71 2.06
N ILE A 143 7.03 36.70 3.40
CA ILE A 143 5.78 36.42 4.12
C ILE A 143 4.72 37.51 3.93
N LYS A 144 5.15 38.78 3.80
CA LYS A 144 4.24 39.89 3.48
C LYS A 144 3.65 39.74 2.07
N ALA A 145 4.41 39.23 1.11
CA ALA A 145 3.90 38.96 -0.23
C ALA A 145 2.79 37.89 -0.19
N VAL A 146 2.97 36.81 0.57
CA VAL A 146 1.92 35.79 0.80
C VAL A 146 0.63 36.42 1.33
N HIS A 147 0.75 37.28 2.35
CA HIS A 147 -0.42 37.99 2.89
C HIS A 147 -1.08 38.93 1.87
N LEU A 148 -0.31 39.70 1.10
CA LEU A 148 -0.89 40.59 0.09
C LEU A 148 -1.59 39.81 -1.03
N SER A 149 -1.02 38.69 -1.45
CA SER A 149 -1.62 37.79 -2.43
C SER A 149 -2.89 37.10 -1.93
N SER A 150 -3.14 37.06 -0.62
CA SER A 150 -4.38 36.52 -0.02
C SER A 150 -5.62 37.41 -0.16
N ASN A 151 -5.48 38.59 -0.78
CA ASN A 151 -6.51 39.62 -0.88
C ASN A 151 -7.14 39.94 0.50
N PRO A 152 -6.38 40.61 1.39
CA PRO A 152 -6.87 40.95 2.72
C PRO A 152 -8.09 41.86 2.63
N GLU A 153 -9.05 41.67 3.54
CA GLU A 153 -10.22 42.54 3.62
C GLU A 153 -9.77 43.98 3.84
N LYS A 154 -10.25 44.89 2.98
CA LYS A 154 -10.05 46.33 3.17
C LYS A 154 -10.79 46.72 4.46
N GLN A 155 -10.07 47.30 5.42
CA GLN A 155 -10.71 47.84 6.60
C GLN A 155 -11.79 48.85 6.18
N PRO A 156 -12.98 48.86 6.81
CA PRO A 156 -13.89 49.98 6.62
C PRO A 156 -13.12 51.24 7.01
N GLU A 157 -13.06 52.21 6.09
CA GLU A 157 -12.47 53.52 6.32
C GLU A 157 -13.27 54.21 7.42
N PHE A 158 -12.93 53.97 8.69
CA PHE A 158 -13.36 54.86 9.75
C PHE A 158 -12.63 56.18 9.53
N GLU A 159 -13.42 57.21 9.19
CA GLU A 159 -12.99 58.57 8.97
C GLU A 159 -11.91 58.98 9.98
N VAL A 160 -10.77 59.41 9.44
CA VAL A 160 -9.65 59.94 10.19
C VAL A 160 -10.09 61.23 10.87
N ARG A 161 -10.60 61.12 12.11
CA ARG A 161 -10.73 62.25 13.01
C ARG A 161 -9.77 62.05 14.17
N ASN A 162 -8.68 62.81 14.13
CA ASN A 162 -7.58 62.91 15.09
C ASN A 162 -6.44 61.89 14.91
N GLY A 163 -5.49 62.24 14.03
CA GLY A 163 -4.06 62.40 14.37
C GLY A 163 -3.23 61.21 14.90
N GLU A 164 -3.79 60.05 15.19
CA GLU A 164 -3.05 58.86 15.63
C GLU A 164 -3.50 57.64 14.81
N SER A 165 -2.87 57.46 13.65
CA SER A 165 -3.05 56.26 12.83
C SER A 165 -2.32 55.08 13.48
N LYS A 166 -2.92 54.47 14.51
CA LYS A 166 -2.63 53.08 14.85
C LYS A 166 -3.56 52.22 14.02
N SER A 167 -3.10 51.81 12.84
CA SER A 167 -3.72 50.74 12.06
C SER A 167 -3.90 49.53 12.99
N LYS A 168 -5.11 49.35 13.51
CA LYS A 168 -5.45 48.17 14.33
C LYS A 168 -5.24 46.97 13.43
N HIS A 169 -4.20 46.19 13.72
CA HIS A 169 -3.89 44.94 13.04
C HIS A 169 -5.15 44.07 12.98
N ASN A 170 -5.49 43.51 11.81
CA ASN A 170 -6.58 42.53 11.72
C ASN A 170 -6.25 41.37 12.69
N PRO A 171 -7.11 41.05 13.67
CA PRO A 171 -6.82 40.06 14.71
C PRO A 171 -6.73 38.61 14.19
N LEU A 172 -7.06 38.37 12.91
CA LEU A 172 -7.05 37.05 12.27
C LEU A 172 -6.18 37.04 11.00
N LYS A 173 -5.17 37.92 10.92
CA LYS A 173 -4.36 38.14 9.72
C LYS A 173 -3.69 36.85 9.24
N TRP A 174 -3.08 36.11 10.16
CA TRP A 174 -2.32 34.89 9.83
C TRP A 174 -3.13 33.63 10.10
N ARG A 175 -3.98 33.63 11.12
CA ARG A 175 -4.89 32.50 11.37
C ARG A 175 -5.83 32.23 10.20
N ARG A 176 -6.29 33.27 9.48
CA ARG A 176 -7.08 33.11 8.24
C ARG A 176 -6.34 32.31 7.16
N LEU A 177 -5.01 32.40 7.10
CA LEU A 177 -4.19 31.69 6.10
C LEU A 177 -3.84 30.26 6.55
N GLY A 178 -4.25 29.86 7.75
CA GLY A 178 -3.97 28.53 8.30
C GLY A 178 -2.66 28.42 9.09
N PHE A 179 -2.12 29.53 9.58
CA PHE A 179 -1.07 29.51 10.62
C PHE A 179 -1.68 29.20 11.99
N THR A 180 -0.90 28.60 12.90
CA THR A 180 -1.36 28.21 14.24
C THR A 180 -1.67 29.42 15.11
N SER A 181 -0.93 30.51 14.94
CA SER A 181 -1.06 31.74 15.70
C SER A 181 -0.96 32.99 14.83
N GLU A 182 -1.15 34.16 15.43
CA GLU A 182 -0.90 35.44 14.75
C GLU A 182 0.61 35.77 14.61
N ASN A 183 1.47 34.95 15.20
CA ASN A 183 2.88 34.92 14.86
C ASN A 183 3.17 33.71 13.94
N PRO A 184 3.48 33.91 12.65
CA PRO A 184 3.75 32.81 11.73
C PRO A 184 5.16 32.22 11.89
N GLU A 185 6.08 32.90 12.58
CA GLU A 185 7.47 32.45 12.79
C GLU A 185 7.62 31.03 13.37
N PRO A 186 6.95 30.65 14.48
CA PRO A 186 7.08 29.32 15.07
C PRO A 186 6.63 28.18 14.15
N ASP A 187 5.70 28.43 13.22
CA ASP A 187 5.24 27.39 12.30
C ASP A 187 6.33 26.96 11.29
N PHE A 188 7.34 27.81 11.08
CA PHE A 188 8.49 27.48 10.24
C PHE A 188 9.63 26.81 11.01
N ALA A 189 9.46 26.44 12.28
CA ALA A 189 10.54 25.85 13.07
C ALA A 189 11.12 24.57 12.44
N ASP A 190 10.26 23.70 11.91
CA ASP A 190 10.67 22.40 11.38
C ASP A 190 11.32 22.52 9.99
N MET A 191 10.67 23.29 9.09
CA MET A 191 11.06 23.37 7.66
C MET A 191 11.78 24.67 7.28
N GLY A 192 12.01 25.56 8.24
CA GLY A 192 12.74 26.82 8.07
C GLY A 192 12.36 27.64 6.85
N PHE A 193 13.37 28.22 6.20
CA PHE A 193 13.18 29.04 5.02
C PHE A 193 12.73 28.23 3.78
N LEU A 194 13.04 26.93 3.72
CA LEU A 194 12.54 26.04 2.66
C LEU A 194 11.00 26.05 2.62
N GLY A 195 10.36 25.83 3.78
CA GLY A 195 8.89 25.86 3.87
C GLY A 195 8.29 27.24 3.53
N MET A 196 8.97 28.33 3.93
CA MET A 196 8.56 29.68 3.52
C MET A 196 8.65 29.89 2.00
N MET A 197 9.72 29.39 1.38
CA MET A 197 9.94 29.50 -0.05
C MET A 197 8.84 28.76 -0.83
N ASP A 198 8.56 27.50 -0.46
CA ASP A 198 7.56 26.66 -1.12
C ASP A 198 6.14 27.24 -0.99
N LEU A 199 5.76 27.69 0.22
CA LEU A 199 4.49 28.39 0.41
C LEU A 199 4.39 29.67 -0.45
N SER A 200 5.46 30.46 -0.50
CA SER A 200 5.46 31.70 -1.28
C SER A 200 5.41 31.44 -2.79
N ASP A 201 6.07 30.38 -3.26
CA ASP A 201 6.11 29.99 -4.65
C ASP A 201 4.73 29.51 -5.11
N TYR A 202 4.07 28.67 -4.29
CA TYR A 202 2.69 28.25 -4.51
C TYR A 202 1.74 29.44 -4.63
N VAL A 203 1.71 30.30 -3.60
CA VAL A 203 0.78 31.45 -3.53
C VAL A 203 1.01 32.44 -4.66
N ARG A 204 2.25 32.59 -5.13
CA ARG A 204 2.57 33.49 -6.24
C ARG A 204 2.16 32.93 -7.60
N LYS A 205 2.32 31.62 -7.82
CA LYS A 205 1.97 30.96 -9.09
C LYS A 205 0.47 30.69 -9.22
N TYR A 206 -0.17 30.32 -8.12
CA TYR A 206 -1.58 29.91 -8.06
C TYR A 206 -2.41 30.91 -7.24
N GLN A 207 -2.17 32.21 -7.45
CA GLN A 207 -2.78 33.26 -6.64
C GLN A 207 -4.31 33.24 -6.67
N ASP A 208 -4.92 33.10 -7.86
CA ASP A 208 -6.38 33.12 -8.00
C ASP A 208 -7.03 31.91 -7.33
N GLU A 209 -6.44 30.73 -7.49
CA GLU A 209 -6.88 29.49 -6.83
C GLU A 209 -6.74 29.60 -5.32
N PHE A 210 -5.61 30.08 -4.82
CA PHE A 210 -5.40 30.33 -3.40
C PHE A 210 -6.44 31.29 -2.81
N GLN A 211 -6.76 32.38 -3.50
CA GLN A 211 -7.80 33.32 -3.08
C GLN A 211 -9.19 32.66 -3.07
N ASN A 212 -9.52 31.86 -4.09
CA ASN A 212 -10.79 31.14 -4.16
C ASN A 212 -10.93 30.15 -2.99
N ILE A 213 -9.89 29.37 -2.69
CA ILE A 213 -9.90 28.44 -1.56
C ILE A 213 -10.10 29.21 -0.25
N LEU A 214 -9.41 30.34 -0.04
CA LEU A 214 -9.59 31.16 1.17
C LEU A 214 -11.03 31.70 1.31
N LEU A 215 -11.66 32.08 0.20
CA LEU A 215 -13.07 32.51 0.20
C LEU A 215 -13.99 31.34 0.56
N GLU A 216 -13.77 30.16 0.00
CA GLU A 216 -14.49 28.93 0.37
C GLU A 216 -14.31 28.60 1.86
N GLN A 217 -13.10 28.73 2.41
CA GLN A 217 -12.87 28.49 3.84
C GLN A 217 -13.56 29.53 4.74
N SER A 218 -13.74 30.77 4.26
CA SER A 218 -14.31 31.84 5.08
C SER A 218 -15.77 31.62 5.47
N VAL A 219 -16.53 30.89 4.65
CA VAL A 219 -17.93 30.53 4.93
C VAL A 219 -18.08 29.29 5.82
N LEU A 220 -17.01 28.52 6.03
CA LEU A 220 -17.01 27.35 6.90
C LEU A 220 -16.75 27.71 8.38
N PRO A 221 -17.26 26.92 9.34
CA PRO A 221 -16.89 27.01 10.76
C PRO A 221 -15.39 26.82 10.97
N GLU A 222 -14.81 27.42 12.02
CA GLU A 222 -13.35 27.37 12.28
C GLU A 222 -12.79 25.95 12.34
N GLN A 223 -13.55 25.00 12.88
CA GLN A 223 -13.17 23.59 13.04
C GLN A 223 -13.07 22.83 11.71
N GLN A 224 -13.78 23.28 10.67
CA GLN A 224 -13.82 22.63 9.35
C GLN A 224 -12.90 23.32 8.33
N ARG A 225 -12.27 24.44 8.72
CA ARG A 225 -11.36 25.18 7.86
C ARG A 225 -10.06 24.42 7.69
N CYS A 226 -9.68 24.17 6.44
CA CYS A 226 -8.38 23.64 6.10
C CYS A 226 -7.29 24.68 6.47
N PRO A 227 -6.26 24.31 7.26
CA PRO A 227 -5.16 25.22 7.55
C PRO A 227 -4.15 25.22 6.39
N LEU A 228 -4.37 26.07 5.37
CA LEU A 228 -3.60 26.09 4.12
C LEU A 228 -2.09 26.23 4.32
N ALA A 229 -1.64 27.16 5.17
CA ALA A 229 -0.22 27.35 5.45
C ALA A 229 0.41 26.11 6.10
N ARG A 230 -0.24 25.55 7.14
CA ARG A 230 0.19 24.30 7.77
C ARG A 230 0.22 23.13 6.79
N ALA A 231 -0.76 23.01 5.90
CA ALA A 231 -0.79 21.97 4.86
C ALA A 231 0.42 22.07 3.92
N SER A 232 0.76 23.29 3.46
CA SER A 232 1.94 23.55 2.63
C SER A 232 3.26 23.18 3.33
N LEU A 233 3.40 23.56 4.61
CA LEU A 233 4.59 23.25 5.40
C LEU A 233 4.73 21.75 5.67
N THR A 234 3.61 21.10 5.97
CA THR A 234 3.59 19.65 6.19
C THR A 234 3.96 18.90 4.92
N LEU A 235 3.47 19.33 3.76
CA LEU A 235 3.84 18.71 2.50
C LEU A 235 5.32 18.88 2.17
N THR A 236 5.89 20.04 2.50
CA THR A 236 7.34 20.27 2.43
C THR A 236 8.08 19.21 3.24
N ALA A 237 7.62 18.93 4.47
CA ALA A 237 8.18 17.90 5.33
C ALA A 237 8.02 16.48 4.75
N ILE A 238 6.84 16.13 4.22
CA ILE A 238 6.58 14.83 3.57
C ILE A 238 7.55 14.61 2.41
N LEU A 239 7.71 15.60 1.53
CA LEU A 239 8.65 15.49 0.40
C LEU A 239 10.10 15.41 0.88
N PHE A 240 10.45 16.15 1.94
CA PHE A 240 11.79 16.16 2.52
C PHE A 240 12.16 14.77 3.07
N GLU A 241 11.22 14.13 3.73
CA GLU A 241 11.35 12.78 4.26
C GLU A 241 11.35 11.72 3.16
N HIS A 242 10.43 11.81 2.19
CA HIS A 242 10.32 10.86 1.06
C HIS A 242 11.62 10.78 0.25
N PHE A 243 12.27 11.92 0.00
CA PHE A 243 13.57 11.95 -0.69
C PHE A 243 14.77 11.70 0.24
N GLU A 244 14.53 11.39 1.51
CA GLU A 244 15.53 11.10 2.54
C GLU A 244 16.64 12.15 2.59
N VAL A 245 16.26 13.43 2.56
CA VAL A 245 17.23 14.54 2.44
C VAL A 245 18.18 14.61 3.65
N ASP A 246 17.77 14.09 4.81
CA ASP A 246 18.58 14.11 6.04
C ASP A 246 19.59 12.95 6.16
N LYS A 247 19.37 11.80 5.48
CA LYS A 247 20.08 10.52 5.72
C LYS A 247 21.34 10.30 4.85
N MET A 248 22.06 11.35 4.48
CA MET A 248 23.12 11.24 3.46
C MET A 248 24.38 10.44 3.87
N ASP A 249 24.69 10.31 5.16
CA ASP A 249 25.94 9.66 5.61
C ASP A 249 26.01 8.15 5.28
N LEU A 250 24.87 7.50 4.96
CA LEU A 250 24.78 6.07 4.65
C LEU A 250 24.59 5.75 3.16
N GLU A 251 24.11 6.70 2.35
CA GLU A 251 23.82 6.48 0.92
C GLU A 251 25.05 6.60 0.03
N ASP A 252 26.07 7.40 0.39
CA ASP A 252 27.28 7.56 -0.42
C ASP A 252 28.17 6.30 -0.45
N SER A 253 27.98 5.33 0.45
CA SER A 253 28.66 4.03 0.33
C SER A 253 27.82 3.02 -0.45
N LYS A 254 26.49 3.01 -0.23
CA LYS A 254 25.57 2.06 -0.87
C LYS A 254 25.25 2.40 -2.32
N SER A 255 25.11 3.69 -2.67
CA SER A 255 24.89 4.17 -4.04
C SER A 255 26.10 3.89 -4.93
N TYR A 256 27.31 3.94 -4.36
CA TYR A 256 28.55 3.60 -5.08
C TYR A 256 28.76 2.09 -5.22
N LEU A 257 28.29 1.28 -4.27
CA LEU A 257 28.24 -0.18 -4.43
C LEU A 257 27.13 -0.60 -5.42
N ALA A 258 26.00 0.11 -5.45
CA ALA A 258 24.89 -0.15 -6.37
C ALA A 258 25.22 0.19 -7.84
N LEU A 259 26.20 1.07 -8.08
CA LEU A 259 26.76 1.36 -9.41
C LEU A 259 27.39 0.13 -10.09
N GLU A 260 27.80 -0.90 -9.33
CA GLU A 260 28.37 -2.14 -9.89
C GLU A 260 27.31 -3.03 -10.58
N SER A 261 26.03 -2.86 -10.22
CA SER A 261 24.93 -3.58 -10.85
C SER A 261 24.15 -2.66 -11.79
N ARG A 262 24.28 -2.90 -13.10
CA ARG A 262 23.58 -2.16 -14.16
C ARG A 262 22.04 -2.13 -14.00
N THR A 263 21.47 -3.01 -13.18
CA THR A 263 20.02 -3.14 -12.99
C THR A 263 19.46 -2.29 -11.84
N ASN A 264 20.28 -1.56 -11.08
CA ASN A 264 19.83 -0.80 -9.91
C ASN A 264 19.63 0.70 -10.14
N PHE A 265 19.83 1.22 -11.36
CA PHE A 265 19.72 2.66 -11.62
C PHE A 265 18.33 3.24 -11.37
N ASP A 266 17.26 2.48 -11.63
CA ASP A 266 15.90 2.98 -11.41
C ASP A 266 15.57 3.19 -9.92
N LYS A 267 16.31 2.52 -9.02
CA LYS A 267 16.17 2.73 -7.57
C LYS A 267 17.02 3.89 -7.06
N VAL A 268 18.22 4.09 -7.61
CA VAL A 268 19.20 5.06 -7.10
C VAL A 268 18.95 6.48 -7.66
N PHE A 269 18.60 6.60 -8.93
CA PHE A 269 18.32 7.90 -9.54
C PHE A 269 16.87 8.29 -9.27
N LYS A 270 16.67 9.48 -8.70
CA LYS A 270 15.37 10.07 -8.41
C LYS A 270 15.20 11.40 -9.15
N PRO A 271 14.97 11.40 -10.48
CA PRO A 271 14.92 12.64 -11.27
C PRO A 271 13.80 13.59 -10.83
N LEU A 272 12.71 13.03 -10.27
CA LEU A 272 11.57 13.80 -9.77
C LEU A 272 11.95 14.77 -8.64
N LEU A 273 13.03 14.51 -7.89
CA LEU A 273 13.58 15.45 -6.90
C LEU A 273 13.84 16.85 -7.51
N LEU A 274 14.27 16.89 -8.78
CA LEU A 274 14.56 18.13 -9.49
C LEU A 274 13.31 18.96 -9.83
N HIS A 275 12.13 18.38 -9.67
CA HIS A 275 10.82 19.02 -9.85
C HIS A 275 10.12 19.31 -8.52
N TRP A 276 10.88 19.55 -7.45
CA TRP A 276 10.39 19.87 -6.09
C TRP A 276 9.13 20.77 -6.05
N SER A 277 9.20 21.97 -6.63
CA SER A 277 8.08 22.92 -6.64
C SER A 277 6.80 22.36 -7.29
N ARG A 278 6.94 21.56 -8.36
CA ARG A 278 5.78 20.93 -9.03
C ARG A 278 5.19 19.80 -8.20
N LEU A 279 6.03 18.99 -7.55
CA LEU A 279 5.59 17.95 -6.62
C LEU A 279 4.89 18.54 -5.40
N HIS A 280 5.40 19.65 -4.87
CA HIS A 280 4.76 20.39 -3.78
C HIS A 280 3.39 20.93 -4.20
N VAL A 281 3.27 21.54 -5.37
CA VAL A 281 1.95 21.99 -5.86
C VAL A 281 0.98 20.81 -6.02
N ALA A 282 1.42 19.72 -6.67
CA ALA A 282 0.58 18.55 -6.92
C ALA A 282 0.10 17.88 -5.62
N GLY A 283 1.01 17.72 -4.65
CA GLY A 283 0.69 17.20 -3.33
C GLY A 283 -0.24 18.12 -2.55
N LEU A 284 -0.12 19.44 -2.71
CA LEU A 284 -0.95 20.39 -1.97
C LEU A 284 -2.38 20.39 -2.52
N HIS A 285 -2.53 20.31 -3.84
CA HIS A 285 -3.83 20.14 -4.48
C HIS A 285 -4.48 18.82 -4.08
N ALA A 286 -3.70 17.74 -3.99
CA ALA A 286 -4.18 16.46 -3.47
C ALA A 286 -4.59 16.56 -1.99
N PHE A 287 -3.83 17.26 -1.16
CA PHE A 287 -4.18 17.52 0.24
C PHE A 287 -5.53 18.22 0.35
N PHE A 288 -5.74 19.31 -0.40
CA PHE A 288 -7.02 20.05 -0.39
C PHE A 288 -8.17 19.20 -0.90
N ARG A 289 -7.94 18.39 -1.92
CA ARG A 289 -8.95 17.43 -2.43
C ARG A 289 -9.34 16.42 -1.36
N LEU A 290 -8.36 15.82 -0.68
CA LEU A 290 -8.58 14.83 0.36
C LEU A 290 -9.31 15.44 1.56
N TRP A 291 -8.89 16.61 2.03
CA TRP A 291 -9.57 17.36 3.09
C TRP A 291 -11.07 17.54 2.81
N LYS A 292 -11.40 17.98 1.59
CA LYS A 292 -12.79 18.16 1.15
C LYS A 292 -13.53 16.83 1.02
N ALA A 293 -12.89 15.81 0.44
CA ALA A 293 -13.51 14.50 0.20
C ALA A 293 -13.83 13.75 1.51
N THR A 294 -13.01 13.91 2.55
CA THR A 294 -13.23 13.27 3.85
C THR A 294 -14.13 14.08 4.79
N GLY A 295 -14.38 15.36 4.49
CA GLY A 295 -15.06 16.26 5.42
C GLY A 295 -14.30 16.42 6.74
N ALA A 296 -12.96 16.45 6.66
CA ALA A 296 -12.09 16.46 7.83
C ALA A 296 -12.23 17.74 8.66
N GLU A 297 -12.06 17.60 9.97
CA GLU A 297 -11.91 18.73 10.90
C GLU A 297 -10.43 18.94 11.26
N VAL A 298 -10.12 20.04 11.95
CA VAL A 298 -8.75 20.39 12.39
C VAL A 298 -8.07 19.26 13.17
N ASP A 299 -8.84 18.50 13.96
CA ASP A 299 -8.33 17.35 14.74
C ASP A 299 -8.00 16.13 13.86
N ASP A 300 -8.61 16.01 12.68
CA ASP A 300 -8.31 14.97 11.71
C ASP A 300 -7.09 15.30 10.84
N PHE A 301 -6.50 16.49 10.99
CA PHE A 301 -5.36 16.93 10.20
C PHE A 301 -4.24 15.87 10.11
N PRO A 302 -3.76 15.26 11.22
CA PRO A 302 -2.72 14.21 11.15
C PRO A 302 -3.12 12.99 10.31
N LYS A 303 -4.41 12.63 10.27
CA LYS A 303 -4.90 11.52 9.45
C LYS A 303 -4.80 11.84 7.96
N ILE A 304 -5.09 13.08 7.58
CA ILE A 304 -4.94 13.55 6.19
C ILE A 304 -3.47 13.64 5.80
N VAL A 305 -2.58 14.06 6.72
CA VAL A 305 -1.13 14.02 6.52
C VAL A 305 -0.67 12.61 6.13
N GLU A 306 -1.12 11.60 6.86
CA GLU A 306 -0.74 10.21 6.60
C GLU A 306 -1.26 9.70 5.24
N LEU A 307 -2.49 10.04 4.87
CA LEU A 307 -3.02 9.71 3.54
C LEU A 307 -2.21 10.37 2.42
N VAL A 308 -1.78 11.62 2.60
CA VAL A 308 -0.94 12.34 1.63
C VAL A 308 0.47 11.74 1.58
N ARG A 309 1.01 11.27 2.71
CA ARG A 309 2.28 10.53 2.75
C ARG A 309 2.20 9.24 1.92
N ILE A 310 1.15 8.45 2.12
CA ILE A 310 0.90 7.23 1.33
C ILE A 310 0.72 7.55 -0.15
N LEU A 311 0.03 8.66 -0.48
CA LEU A 311 -0.13 9.12 -1.86
C LEU A 311 1.22 9.46 -2.51
N VAL A 312 2.08 10.20 -1.81
CA VAL A 312 3.42 10.55 -2.29
C VAL A 312 4.24 9.28 -2.47
N GLU A 313 4.24 8.36 -1.50
CA GLU A 313 5.02 7.12 -1.60
C GLU A 313 4.54 6.22 -2.75
N SER A 314 3.23 6.05 -2.90
CA SER A 314 2.65 5.21 -3.97
C SER A 314 2.89 5.78 -5.36
N VAL A 315 2.72 7.09 -5.57
CA VAL A 315 2.82 7.71 -6.90
C VAL A 315 4.24 8.13 -7.24
N VAL A 316 4.95 8.80 -6.32
CA VAL A 316 6.32 9.31 -6.52
C VAL A 316 7.35 8.22 -6.22
N GLY A 317 7.17 7.47 -5.13
CA GLY A 317 8.06 6.35 -4.77
C GLY A 317 7.96 5.16 -5.73
N GLY A 318 6.73 4.86 -6.18
CA GLY A 318 6.44 3.84 -7.19
C GLY A 318 6.72 4.25 -8.64
N ALA A 319 7.17 5.48 -8.89
CA ALA A 319 7.46 5.95 -10.25
C ALA A 319 8.78 5.40 -10.80
N ASP A 320 8.73 4.91 -12.03
CA ASP A 320 9.95 4.64 -12.80
C ASP A 320 10.75 5.93 -13.04
N ARG A 321 12.08 5.79 -13.12
CA ARG A 321 13.02 6.91 -13.37
C ARG A 321 12.65 7.75 -14.59
N THR A 322 12.12 7.14 -15.64
CA THR A 322 11.76 7.80 -16.91
C THR A 322 10.36 8.41 -16.92
N LYS A 323 9.56 8.20 -15.86
CA LYS A 323 8.20 8.74 -15.77
C LYS A 323 8.23 10.27 -15.71
N GLY A 324 7.39 10.91 -16.52
CA GLY A 324 7.34 12.36 -16.63
C GLY A 324 6.60 13.00 -15.45
N ILE A 325 7.05 14.18 -15.03
CA ILE A 325 6.38 14.97 -13.97
C ILE A 325 4.91 15.30 -14.31
N GLU A 326 4.54 15.47 -15.58
CA GLU A 326 3.15 15.70 -15.97
C GLU A 326 2.25 14.48 -15.71
N ASP A 327 2.80 13.27 -15.85
CA ASP A 327 2.05 12.05 -15.57
C ASP A 327 1.91 11.84 -14.05
N ILE A 328 2.95 12.19 -13.28
CA ILE A 328 2.88 12.23 -11.81
C ILE A 328 1.79 13.21 -11.34
N GLU A 329 1.76 14.42 -11.88
CA GLU A 329 0.73 15.41 -11.55
C GLU A 329 -0.69 14.90 -11.86
N LYS A 330 -0.89 14.29 -13.03
CA LYS A 330 -2.18 13.70 -13.42
C LYS A 330 -2.58 12.55 -12.50
N GLU A 331 -1.65 11.67 -12.16
CA GLU A 331 -1.91 10.53 -11.29
C GLU A 331 -2.21 10.98 -9.86
N MET A 332 -1.42 11.90 -9.29
CA MET A 332 -1.73 12.51 -7.99
C MET A 332 -3.07 13.26 -8.00
N ALA A 333 -3.47 13.84 -9.12
CA ALA A 333 -4.77 14.50 -9.27
C ALA A 333 -5.94 13.49 -9.35
N ALA A 334 -5.74 12.35 -10.01
CA ALA A 334 -6.77 11.33 -10.24
C ALA A 334 -6.85 10.28 -9.12
N PHE A 335 -5.86 10.21 -8.21
CA PHE A 335 -5.83 9.19 -7.18
C PHE A 335 -7.01 9.32 -6.21
N GLU A 336 -7.79 8.23 -6.12
CA GLU A 336 -9.03 8.17 -5.34
C GLU A 336 -8.79 7.92 -3.85
N TYR A 337 -9.67 8.47 -3.02
CA TYR A 337 -9.62 8.30 -1.57
C TYR A 337 -9.85 6.84 -1.12
N SER A 338 -10.78 6.12 -1.76
CA SER A 338 -11.05 4.70 -1.49
C SER A 338 -9.78 3.85 -1.61
N LYS A 339 -9.05 4.01 -2.71
CA LYS A 339 -7.79 3.31 -2.96
C LYS A 339 -6.70 3.70 -1.96
N LEU A 340 -6.60 4.97 -1.57
CA LEU A 340 -5.67 5.37 -0.50
C LEU A 340 -6.02 4.71 0.84
N ARG A 341 -7.32 4.59 1.14
CA ARG A 341 -7.76 3.94 2.37
C ARG A 341 -7.46 2.45 2.35
N GLU A 342 -7.64 1.78 1.22
CA GLU A 342 -7.22 0.37 1.04
C GLU A 342 -5.72 0.20 1.27
N LEU A 343 -4.89 1.03 0.64
CA LEU A 343 -3.43 1.01 0.85
C LEU A 343 -3.04 1.30 2.30
N GLN A 344 -3.72 2.23 2.95
CA GLN A 344 -3.49 2.51 4.36
C GLN A 344 -3.81 1.30 5.24
N MET A 345 -4.92 0.60 4.96
CA MET A 345 -5.28 -0.61 5.69
C MET A 345 -4.28 -1.74 5.42
N GLU A 346 -3.83 -1.91 4.18
CA GLU A 346 -2.81 -2.91 3.82
C GLU A 346 -1.47 -2.64 4.53
N LEU A 347 -1.00 -1.39 4.51
CA LEU A 347 0.21 -0.98 5.23
C LEU A 347 0.09 -1.23 6.72
N LEU A 348 -1.06 -0.89 7.31
CA LEU A 348 -1.33 -1.20 8.71
C LEU A 348 -1.28 -2.72 8.95
N GLU A 349 -1.96 -3.52 8.14
CA GLU A 349 -1.94 -4.99 8.26
C GLU A 349 -0.51 -5.55 8.17
N LEU A 350 0.33 -5.04 7.27
CA LEU A 350 1.74 -5.42 7.18
C LEU A 350 2.53 -5.02 8.45
N THR A 351 2.34 -3.81 8.97
CA THR A 351 3.00 -3.39 10.23
C THR A 351 2.52 -4.23 11.42
N TYR A 352 1.23 -4.57 11.48
CA TYR A 352 0.69 -5.45 12.50
C TYR A 352 1.26 -6.86 12.38
N GLU A 353 1.39 -7.41 11.17
CA GLU A 353 1.95 -8.75 10.99
C GLU A 353 3.44 -8.78 11.35
N ASP A 354 4.22 -7.74 11.03
CA ASP A 354 5.64 -7.66 11.37
C ASP A 354 5.87 -7.62 12.88
N VAL A 355 5.05 -6.84 13.61
CA VAL A 355 5.18 -6.71 15.07
C VAL A 355 4.51 -7.87 15.83
N TRP A 356 3.28 -8.25 15.44
CA TRP A 356 2.44 -9.19 16.23
C TRP A 356 2.38 -10.59 15.64
N GLY A 357 2.75 -10.80 14.37
CA GLY A 357 2.54 -12.07 13.66
C GLY A 357 3.15 -13.27 14.37
N GLN A 358 4.34 -13.12 14.95
CA GLN A 358 4.99 -14.18 15.72
C GLN A 358 4.25 -14.50 17.03
N HIS A 359 3.75 -13.47 17.73
CA HIS A 359 3.09 -13.61 19.03
C HIS A 359 1.66 -14.13 18.90
N LEU A 360 1.00 -13.84 17.77
CA LEU A 360 -0.37 -14.25 17.51
C LEU A 360 -0.51 -15.63 16.88
N ARG A 361 0.60 -16.31 16.56
CA ARG A 361 0.56 -17.61 15.88
C ARG A 361 -0.31 -18.65 16.60
N GLY A 362 -0.12 -18.80 17.92
CA GLY A 362 -0.92 -19.76 18.70
C GLY A 362 -2.41 -19.43 18.71
N VAL A 363 -2.75 -18.14 18.82
CA VAL A 363 -4.14 -17.66 18.75
C VAL A 363 -4.73 -17.87 17.36
N LYS A 364 -3.96 -17.61 16.30
CA LYS A 364 -4.38 -17.88 14.91
C LYS A 364 -4.65 -19.36 14.68
N GLU A 365 -3.80 -20.25 15.19
CA GLU A 365 -3.99 -21.70 15.08
C GLU A 365 -5.23 -22.19 15.85
N GLU A 366 -5.45 -21.68 17.06
CA GLU A 366 -6.64 -21.96 17.86
C GLU A 366 -7.92 -21.50 17.16
N LEU A 367 -7.96 -20.24 16.72
CA LEU A 367 -9.09 -19.66 15.98
C LEU A 367 -9.37 -20.40 14.67
N GLN A 368 -8.33 -20.81 13.95
CA GLN A 368 -8.48 -21.61 12.73
C GLN A 368 -9.12 -22.97 13.05
N SER A 369 -8.75 -23.60 14.16
CA SER A 369 -9.34 -24.87 14.61
C SER A 369 -10.81 -24.68 15.01
N GLU A 370 -11.11 -23.64 15.80
CA GLU A 370 -12.48 -23.27 16.20
C GLU A 370 -13.35 -22.97 14.98
N ALA A 371 -12.86 -22.18 14.02
CA ALA A 371 -13.54 -21.84 12.78
C ALA A 371 -13.81 -23.10 11.95
N LEU A 372 -12.84 -24.01 11.83
CA LEU A 372 -13.02 -25.27 11.11
C LEU A 372 -14.07 -26.16 11.79
N GLN A 373 -14.09 -26.24 13.13
CA GLN A 373 -15.13 -26.97 13.86
C GLN A 373 -16.51 -26.33 13.70
N PHE A 374 -16.60 -25.01 13.76
CA PHE A 374 -17.85 -24.27 13.57
C PHE A 374 -18.43 -24.51 12.17
N VAL A 375 -17.60 -24.36 11.14
CA VAL A 375 -18.00 -24.63 9.75
C VAL A 375 -18.36 -26.09 9.56
N LYS A 376 -17.61 -27.04 10.15
CA LYS A 376 -17.98 -28.46 10.16
C LYS A 376 -19.38 -28.69 10.73
N GLU A 377 -19.71 -28.10 11.87
CA GLU A 377 -21.06 -28.24 12.45
C GLU A 377 -22.13 -27.54 11.60
N GLN A 378 -21.83 -26.42 10.94
CA GLN A 378 -22.75 -25.77 10.00
C GLN A 378 -23.02 -26.68 8.78
N ARG A 379 -21.97 -27.25 8.18
CA ARG A 379 -22.09 -28.16 7.03
C ARG A 379 -22.84 -29.43 7.38
N ILE A 380 -22.59 -30.00 8.57
CA ILE A 380 -23.35 -31.14 9.09
C ILE A 380 -24.83 -30.78 9.28
N ARG A 381 -25.16 -29.56 9.73
CA ARG A 381 -26.57 -29.11 9.79
C ARG A 381 -27.22 -29.01 8.41
N CYS A 382 -26.49 -28.59 7.37
CA CYS A 382 -27.00 -28.64 5.99
C CYS A 382 -27.32 -30.08 5.57
N LEU A 383 -26.43 -31.04 5.87
CA LEU A 383 -26.67 -32.45 5.59
C LEU A 383 -27.87 -33.01 6.38
N LEU A 384 -28.06 -32.60 7.64
CA LEU A 384 -29.20 -33.01 8.47
C LEU A 384 -30.53 -32.44 7.95
N ALA A 385 -30.54 -31.19 7.48
CA ALA A 385 -31.70 -30.57 6.86
C ALA A 385 -32.10 -31.30 5.56
N GLY A 386 -31.10 -31.79 4.83
CA GLY A 386 -31.30 -32.52 3.58
C GLY A 386 -31.54 -31.60 2.39
N ALA A 387 -31.39 -32.15 1.19
CA ALA A 387 -31.54 -31.40 -0.05
C ALA A 387 -32.12 -32.26 -1.18
N TRP A 388 -32.72 -31.56 -2.15
CA TRP A 388 -33.30 -32.14 -3.34
C TRP A 388 -32.32 -32.07 -4.50
N PHE A 389 -32.14 -33.19 -5.19
CA PHE A 389 -31.26 -33.35 -6.34
C PHE A 389 -32.06 -33.89 -7.53
N PRO A 390 -31.84 -33.41 -8.75
CA PRO A 390 -32.46 -33.96 -9.95
C PRO A 390 -31.97 -35.40 -10.18
N ASN A 391 -32.91 -36.31 -10.45
CA ASN A 391 -32.62 -37.71 -10.73
C ASN A 391 -32.31 -37.89 -12.22
N GLY A 392 -31.05 -37.72 -12.61
CA GLY A 392 -30.56 -38.01 -13.96
C GLY A 392 -29.84 -39.35 -14.02
N THR A 393 -30.42 -40.36 -14.67
CA THR A 393 -29.72 -41.62 -14.98
C THR A 393 -28.82 -41.41 -16.20
N TYR A 394 -27.61 -40.90 -15.97
CA TYR A 394 -26.53 -41.04 -16.94
C TYR A 394 -25.89 -42.40 -16.74
N THR A 395 -26.36 -43.40 -17.49
CA THR A 395 -25.66 -44.68 -17.60
C THR A 395 -24.25 -44.39 -18.10
N ASP A 396 -23.23 -44.69 -17.28
CA ASP A 396 -21.85 -44.80 -17.75
C ASP A 396 -21.84 -45.84 -18.89
N GLN A 397 -21.77 -45.38 -20.14
CA GLN A 397 -21.53 -46.26 -21.26
C GLN A 397 -20.08 -46.72 -21.17
N GLU A 398 -19.86 -48.00 -20.91
CA GLU A 398 -18.56 -48.69 -21.05
C GLU A 398 -18.01 -48.69 -22.50
N GLY A 399 -18.56 -47.88 -23.41
CA GLY A 399 -18.07 -47.68 -24.78
C GLY A 399 -17.72 -46.22 -25.00
N GLY A 400 -16.42 -45.89 -25.06
CA GLY A 400 -15.91 -44.53 -25.27
C GLY A 400 -16.25 -43.94 -26.64
N GLY A 401 -17.48 -43.43 -26.78
CA GLY A 401 -17.91 -42.58 -27.90
C GLY A 401 -18.22 -41.14 -27.45
N PRO A 402 -18.19 -40.15 -28.37
CA PRO A 402 -18.54 -38.76 -28.03
C PRO A 402 -20.04 -38.65 -27.73
N VAL A 403 -20.39 -38.01 -26.62
CA VAL A 403 -21.78 -37.75 -26.24
C VAL A 403 -22.37 -36.69 -27.18
N THR A 404 -23.37 -37.06 -27.98
CA THR A 404 -24.15 -36.16 -28.84
C THR A 404 -25.48 -35.79 -28.19
N GLU A 405 -25.99 -34.59 -28.52
CA GLU A 405 -27.22 -33.95 -28.01
C GLU A 405 -28.44 -34.89 -27.98
N ASP A 406 -28.60 -35.73 -29.01
CA ASP A 406 -29.73 -36.66 -29.15
C ASP A 406 -29.74 -37.80 -28.11
N THR A 407 -28.58 -38.12 -27.52
CA THR A 407 -28.44 -39.22 -26.54
C THR A 407 -28.81 -38.80 -25.11
N LEU A 408 -28.77 -37.50 -24.81
CA LEU A 408 -29.02 -36.94 -23.47
C LEU A 408 -30.53 -36.71 -23.23
N VAL A 409 -31.31 -36.54 -24.29
CA VAL A 409 -32.74 -36.18 -24.21
C VAL A 409 -33.64 -37.40 -23.97
N GLN A 410 -33.17 -38.63 -24.22
CA GLN A 410 -34.03 -39.82 -24.17
C GLN A 410 -34.18 -40.49 -22.79
N ASN A 411 -33.45 -40.09 -21.74
CA ASN A 411 -33.46 -40.75 -20.43
C ASN A 411 -33.76 -39.82 -19.23
N THR A 412 -34.43 -38.69 -19.42
CA THR A 412 -34.93 -37.88 -18.30
C THR A 412 -36.18 -38.51 -17.70
N THR A 413 -36.01 -39.42 -16.74
CA THR A 413 -37.04 -39.64 -15.72
C THR A 413 -37.21 -38.34 -14.94
N HIS A 414 -38.36 -37.68 -15.06
CA HIS A 414 -38.71 -36.48 -14.30
C HIS A 414 -38.90 -36.83 -12.82
N GLY A 415 -37.80 -37.01 -12.09
CA GLY A 415 -37.83 -37.30 -10.67
C GLY A 415 -36.80 -36.49 -9.91
N TYR A 416 -37.07 -36.27 -8.63
CA TYR A 416 -36.17 -35.67 -7.67
C TYR A 416 -35.75 -36.71 -6.64
N ARG A 417 -34.46 -36.75 -6.33
CA ARG A 417 -33.91 -37.51 -5.22
C ARG A 417 -33.75 -36.59 -4.02
N PHE A 418 -34.35 -36.94 -2.90
CA PHE A 418 -34.08 -36.27 -1.62
C PHE A 418 -33.03 -37.07 -0.84
N ILE A 419 -32.03 -36.38 -0.31
CA ILE A 419 -30.98 -36.98 0.52
C ILE A 419 -30.90 -36.21 1.83
N ARG A 420 -30.76 -36.90 2.96
CA ARG A 420 -30.50 -36.30 4.29
C ARG A 420 -29.66 -37.20 5.18
N LEU A 421 -28.89 -36.60 6.06
CA LEU A 421 -28.16 -37.29 7.12
C LEU A 421 -29.11 -37.68 8.27
N SER A 422 -28.86 -38.83 8.88
CA SER A 422 -29.54 -39.24 10.10
C SER A 422 -29.09 -38.43 11.32
N GLU A 423 -29.96 -38.27 12.31
CA GLU A 423 -29.64 -37.49 13.53
C GLU A 423 -28.43 -38.04 14.30
N ASN A 424 -28.20 -39.36 14.24
CA ASN A 424 -27.04 -40.00 14.84
C ASN A 424 -25.75 -39.89 13.99
N ARG A 425 -25.80 -39.20 12.84
CA ARG A 425 -24.70 -38.97 11.89
C ARG A 425 -24.05 -40.24 11.33
N LYS A 426 -24.76 -41.37 11.37
CA LYS A 426 -24.26 -42.69 10.92
C LYS A 426 -24.82 -43.15 9.58
N TYR A 427 -25.96 -42.62 9.18
CA TYR A 427 -26.68 -43.08 8.00
C TYR A 427 -27.04 -41.91 7.09
N LEU A 428 -26.79 -42.09 5.79
CA LEU A 428 -27.32 -41.19 4.76
C LEU A 428 -28.59 -41.82 4.19
N HIS A 429 -29.73 -41.18 4.44
CA HIS A 429 -31.02 -41.63 3.95
C HIS A 429 -31.33 -40.94 2.62
N TRP A 430 -31.87 -41.69 1.67
CA TRP A 430 -32.31 -41.13 0.40
C TRP A 430 -33.59 -41.80 -0.12
N GLY A 431 -34.26 -41.11 -1.04
CA GLY A 431 -35.44 -41.61 -1.72
C GLY A 431 -35.71 -40.82 -3.00
N ASP A 432 -36.34 -41.49 -3.96
CA ASP A 432 -36.74 -40.91 -5.24
C ASP A 432 -38.23 -40.54 -5.22
N PHE A 433 -38.56 -39.37 -5.75
CA PHE A 433 -39.88 -38.76 -5.77
C PHE A 433 -40.17 -38.21 -7.17
N ASP A 434 -41.43 -38.20 -7.59
CA ASP A 434 -41.81 -37.67 -8.90
C ASP A 434 -41.80 -36.13 -8.93
N GLU A 435 -42.20 -35.50 -7.81
CA GLU A 435 -42.24 -34.05 -7.66
C GLU A 435 -41.49 -33.60 -6.39
N LYS A 436 -40.98 -32.36 -6.43
CA LYS A 436 -40.38 -31.73 -5.25
C LYS A 436 -41.49 -31.27 -4.31
N GLU A 437 -41.65 -31.94 -3.19
CA GLU A 437 -42.60 -31.55 -2.16
C GLU A 437 -42.15 -30.27 -1.43
N GLU A 438 -43.10 -29.41 -1.04
CA GLU A 438 -42.82 -28.17 -0.27
C GLU A 438 -42.27 -28.46 1.13
N GLN A 439 -42.70 -29.58 1.74
CA GLN A 439 -42.24 -30.01 3.05
C GLN A 439 -41.17 -31.09 2.92
N SER A 440 -40.07 -30.95 3.66
CA SER A 440 -38.97 -31.93 3.62
C SER A 440 -39.43 -33.31 4.11
N PRO A 441 -39.18 -34.39 3.36
CA PRO A 441 -39.57 -35.74 3.75
C PRO A 441 -39.01 -36.15 5.11
N SER A 442 -39.83 -36.79 5.93
CA SER A 442 -39.40 -37.37 7.21
C SER A 442 -38.38 -38.50 6.97
N THR A 443 -37.46 -38.75 7.91
CA THR A 443 -36.45 -39.82 7.72
C THR A 443 -37.08 -41.21 7.66
N ALA A 444 -38.29 -41.39 8.22
CA ALA A 444 -39.04 -42.64 8.15
C ALA A 444 -39.65 -42.92 6.76
N SER A 445 -39.86 -41.89 5.91
CA SER A 445 -40.39 -42.05 4.55
C SER A 445 -39.30 -42.35 3.51
N LEU A 446 -38.03 -42.19 3.88
CA LEU A 446 -36.89 -42.51 3.02
C LEU A 446 -36.56 -44.01 3.11
N ARG A 447 -36.74 -44.70 1.97
CA ARG A 447 -36.68 -46.17 1.90
C ARG A 447 -35.26 -46.71 1.94
N ASP A 448 -34.31 -45.96 1.38
CA ASP A 448 -32.94 -46.39 1.22
C ASP A 448 -32.01 -45.66 2.19
N LYS A 449 -30.98 -46.38 2.64
CA LYS A 449 -29.98 -45.86 3.57
C LYS A 449 -28.59 -46.40 3.28
N ILE A 450 -27.59 -45.56 3.50
CA ILE A 450 -26.18 -45.91 3.39
C ILE A 450 -25.56 -45.77 4.77
N ASP A 451 -24.90 -46.82 5.24
CA ASP A 451 -24.08 -46.75 6.45
C ASP A 451 -22.78 -46.00 6.13
N LEU A 452 -22.48 -44.93 6.85
CA LEU A 452 -21.29 -44.13 6.58
C LEU A 452 -19.99 -44.85 6.97
N SER A 453 -20.05 -45.90 7.80
CA SER A 453 -18.87 -46.71 8.14
C SER A 453 -18.32 -47.53 6.97
N ILE A 454 -19.12 -47.77 5.93
CA ILE A 454 -18.67 -48.49 4.73
C ILE A 454 -18.18 -47.55 3.61
N VAL A 455 -18.31 -46.23 3.79
CA VAL A 455 -17.87 -45.23 2.81
C VAL A 455 -16.35 -45.16 2.84
N SER A 456 -15.73 -45.28 1.66
CA SER A 456 -14.28 -45.23 1.48
C SER A 456 -13.81 -43.87 0.97
N SER A 457 -14.53 -43.28 0.02
CA SER A 457 -14.16 -42.01 -0.59
C SER A 457 -15.38 -41.28 -1.16
N VAL A 458 -15.28 -39.95 -1.27
CA VAL A 458 -16.24 -39.10 -1.96
C VAL A 458 -15.49 -38.41 -3.10
N VAL A 459 -15.91 -38.67 -4.32
CA VAL A 459 -15.30 -38.12 -5.53
C VAL A 459 -16.23 -37.09 -6.13
N SER A 460 -15.66 -35.95 -6.50
CA SER A 460 -16.40 -34.90 -7.19
C SER A 460 -15.55 -34.23 -8.27
N ASN A 461 -16.23 -33.69 -9.28
CA ASN A 461 -15.68 -32.80 -10.29
C ASN A 461 -16.00 -31.32 -9.99
N VAL A 462 -16.55 -31.00 -8.81
CA VAL A 462 -16.67 -29.64 -8.30
C VAL A 462 -15.25 -29.07 -8.17
N THR A 463 -14.95 -28.03 -8.92
CA THR A 463 -13.61 -27.46 -9.02
C THR A 463 -13.21 -26.73 -7.74
N ALA A 464 -11.95 -26.90 -7.32
CA ALA A 464 -11.38 -26.19 -6.17
C ALA A 464 -11.17 -24.67 -6.40
N ASN A 465 -11.26 -24.19 -7.65
CA ASN A 465 -11.13 -22.78 -8.01
C ASN A 465 -12.42 -22.26 -8.62
N ASP A 466 -13.15 -21.42 -7.88
CA ASP A 466 -14.24 -20.61 -8.44
C ASP A 466 -13.72 -19.21 -8.78
N ARG A 467 -13.70 -18.88 -10.08
CA ARG A 467 -13.49 -17.50 -10.59
C ARG A 467 -14.77 -16.65 -10.51
N SER A 468 -15.84 -17.21 -9.94
CA SER A 468 -17.18 -16.61 -9.86
C SER A 468 -17.46 -15.89 -8.53
N SER A 469 -16.53 -15.89 -7.57
CA SER A 469 -16.67 -15.21 -6.28
C SER A 469 -16.16 -13.75 -6.26
N ILE A 470 -15.72 -13.20 -7.40
CA ILE A 470 -15.38 -11.78 -7.52
C ILE A 470 -16.67 -11.00 -7.79
N GLY A 471 -16.93 -10.02 -6.93
CA GLY A 471 -18.18 -9.27 -6.83
C GLY A 471 -18.81 -8.86 -8.15
N SER A 472 -20.13 -8.98 -8.20
CA SER A 472 -20.98 -8.50 -9.28
C SER A 472 -20.96 -6.97 -9.34
N ASP A 473 -19.98 -6.42 -10.04
CA ASP A 473 -20.11 -5.11 -10.67
C ASP A 473 -19.36 -5.11 -12.01
N SER A 474 -20.05 -5.55 -13.05
CA SER A 474 -19.92 -5.02 -14.42
C SER A 474 -20.69 -5.91 -15.40
N THR A 475 -21.67 -5.28 -16.06
CA THR A 475 -22.20 -5.73 -17.34
C THR A 475 -21.06 -6.05 -18.30
N LEU A 476 -20.89 -7.30 -18.75
CA LEU A 476 -20.38 -7.66 -20.08
C LEU A 476 -20.41 -9.20 -20.31
N LYS A 477 -21.31 -9.64 -21.20
CA LYS A 477 -21.30 -10.87 -22.00
C LYS A 477 -21.07 -12.21 -21.27
N GLU A 478 -22.17 -12.89 -20.96
CA GLU A 478 -22.25 -14.34 -20.74
C GLU A 478 -21.46 -15.08 -21.84
N LEU A 479 -20.29 -15.60 -21.48
CA LEU A 479 -19.55 -16.55 -22.30
C LEU A 479 -20.21 -17.92 -22.15
N LEU A 480 -20.62 -18.50 -23.28
CA LEU A 480 -21.35 -19.77 -23.46
C LEU A 480 -20.60 -21.04 -22.99
N HIS A 481 -19.64 -20.96 -22.07
CA HIS A 481 -18.79 -22.09 -21.66
C HIS A 481 -19.15 -22.72 -20.30
N ASP A 482 -20.14 -22.18 -19.56
CA ASP A 482 -20.49 -22.65 -18.22
C ASP A 482 -21.55 -23.78 -18.19
N ARG A 483 -22.01 -24.27 -19.36
CA ARG A 483 -23.03 -25.33 -19.44
C ARG A 483 -22.50 -26.76 -19.31
N PHE A 484 -21.20 -26.96 -19.13
CA PHE A 484 -20.56 -28.29 -19.24
C PHE A 484 -19.82 -28.77 -17.98
N THR A 485 -19.78 -28.00 -16.89
CA THR A 485 -19.31 -28.47 -15.59
C THR A 485 -20.51 -29.09 -14.85
N THR A 486 -20.63 -30.41 -14.88
CA THR A 486 -21.60 -31.08 -14.01
C THR A 486 -21.07 -31.02 -12.59
N ASN A 487 -21.85 -30.58 -11.59
CA ASN A 487 -21.47 -30.74 -10.20
C ASN A 487 -21.85 -32.17 -9.78
N LYS A 488 -21.07 -33.18 -10.16
CA LYS A 488 -21.33 -34.58 -9.82
C LYS A 488 -20.64 -34.92 -8.50
N ILE A 489 -21.37 -35.50 -7.55
CA ILE A 489 -20.82 -36.05 -6.31
C ILE A 489 -21.12 -37.56 -6.31
N THR A 490 -20.06 -38.36 -6.15
CA THR A 490 -20.13 -39.83 -6.12
C THR A 490 -19.54 -40.34 -4.82
N ILE A 491 -20.33 -41.09 -4.05
CA ILE A 491 -19.93 -41.74 -2.81
C ILE A 491 -19.55 -43.18 -3.12
N HIS A 492 -18.32 -43.56 -2.78
CA HIS A 492 -17.80 -44.92 -2.93
C HIS A 492 -17.72 -45.63 -1.59
N GLY A 493 -17.79 -46.96 -1.61
CA GLY A 493 -17.61 -47.75 -0.39
C GLY A 493 -17.49 -49.25 -0.64
N PHE A 494 -17.28 -49.99 0.45
CA PHE A 494 -17.07 -51.44 0.41
C PHE A 494 -18.33 -52.19 0.89
N LEU A 495 -19.00 -52.87 -0.05
CA LEU A 495 -20.13 -53.72 0.29
C LEU A 495 -19.65 -55.06 0.89
N PRO A 496 -20.18 -55.50 2.06
CA PRO A 496 -19.88 -56.81 2.59
C PRO A 496 -20.49 -57.90 1.70
N LYS A 497 -19.71 -58.92 1.33
CA LYS A 497 -20.22 -60.07 0.55
C LYS A 497 -21.30 -60.81 1.36
N SER A 498 -22.55 -60.73 0.91
CA SER A 498 -23.63 -61.54 1.47
C SER A 498 -23.34 -63.04 1.30
N ARG A 499 -23.28 -63.77 2.43
CA ARG A 499 -23.27 -65.24 2.44
C ARG A 499 -24.70 -65.73 2.16
N GLY A 500 -25.05 -65.91 0.90
CA GLY A 500 -26.26 -66.64 0.54
C GLY A 500 -26.82 -66.34 -0.85
N SER A 501 -26.34 -67.05 -1.87
CA SER A 501 -27.24 -67.55 -2.93
C SER A 501 -26.60 -68.77 -3.62
N ARG A 502 -27.45 -69.75 -3.89
CA ARG A 502 -27.16 -71.14 -4.27
C ARG A 502 -26.51 -71.26 -5.65
N GLU A 503 -25.82 -72.40 -5.79
CA GLU A 503 -25.25 -72.97 -7.01
C GLU A 503 -26.14 -72.83 -8.25
N GLY A 504 -25.53 -72.38 -9.34
CA GLY A 504 -26.04 -72.48 -10.70
C GLY A 504 -24.85 -72.55 -11.65
N HIS A 505 -24.61 -73.74 -12.21
CA HIS A 505 -23.47 -74.06 -13.08
C HIS A 505 -23.40 -73.15 -14.32
N SER A 506 -22.20 -72.63 -14.62
CA SER A 506 -21.77 -72.41 -16.01
C SER A 506 -20.26 -72.69 -16.13
N ARG A 507 -19.90 -73.40 -17.21
CA ARG A 507 -18.56 -73.94 -17.48
C ARG A 507 -17.78 -72.99 -18.39
N THR A 508 -16.45 -73.06 -18.27
CA THR A 508 -15.38 -72.57 -19.19
C THR A 508 -15.12 -71.05 -19.12
N SER A 509 -13.90 -70.49 -19.07
CA SER A 509 -12.55 -70.96 -19.41
C SER A 509 -11.44 -70.17 -18.65
N SER A 510 -10.28 -70.82 -18.49
CA SER A 510 -8.88 -70.38 -18.17
C SER A 510 -8.57 -68.91 -17.78
N LYS A 511 -8.09 -68.64 -16.55
CA LYS A 511 -6.67 -68.60 -16.07
C LYS A 511 -5.79 -67.46 -16.64
N THR A 512 -5.66 -66.38 -15.86
CA THR A 512 -4.40 -65.67 -15.56
C THR A 512 -4.42 -65.20 -14.10
N SER A 513 -3.25 -65.03 -13.50
CA SER A 513 -2.95 -65.15 -12.07
C SER A 513 -2.66 -63.82 -11.34
N SER A 514 -3.38 -63.54 -10.23
CA SER A 514 -3.02 -62.81 -8.98
C SER A 514 -2.41 -61.37 -9.04
N PRO A 515 -2.48 -60.51 -7.98
CA PRO A 515 -2.86 -60.77 -6.56
C PRO A 515 -3.82 -59.73 -5.89
N ARG A 516 -4.19 -60.06 -4.63
CA ARG A 516 -4.90 -59.28 -3.58
C ARG A 516 -6.44 -59.22 -3.64
N HIS A 517 -7.04 -60.09 -2.81
CA HIS A 517 -8.42 -60.01 -2.32
C HIS A 517 -8.63 -58.73 -1.48
N GLY A 518 -8.85 -57.59 -2.14
CA GLY A 518 -9.59 -56.47 -1.56
C GLY A 518 -11.07 -56.63 -1.92
N THR A 519 -11.96 -56.29 -0.99
CA THR A 519 -13.36 -56.02 -1.33
C THR A 519 -13.38 -55.01 -2.49
N LYS A 520 -14.10 -55.30 -3.58
CA LYS A 520 -14.21 -54.34 -4.69
C LYS A 520 -14.95 -53.11 -4.18
N GLU A 521 -14.35 -51.94 -4.33
CA GLU A 521 -15.00 -50.66 -4.09
C GLU A 521 -16.14 -50.48 -5.10
N ALA A 522 -17.32 -50.10 -4.60
CA ALA A 522 -18.52 -49.92 -5.41
C ALA A 522 -19.08 -48.51 -5.19
N VAL A 523 -19.78 -48.00 -6.21
CA VAL A 523 -20.53 -46.74 -6.10
C VAL A 523 -21.76 -46.99 -5.23
N LEU A 524 -21.87 -46.26 -4.11
CA LEU A 524 -22.98 -46.34 -3.18
C LEU A 524 -24.08 -45.35 -3.54
N LEU A 525 -23.71 -44.13 -3.96
CA LEU A 525 -24.66 -43.09 -4.35
C LEU A 525 -24.01 -42.09 -5.29
N THR A 526 -24.77 -41.65 -6.28
CA THR A 526 -24.39 -40.55 -7.18
C THR A 526 -25.52 -39.55 -7.22
N PHE A 527 -25.19 -38.27 -7.08
CA PHE A 527 -26.14 -37.17 -7.14
C PHE A 527 -25.49 -35.90 -7.69
N HIS A 528 -26.31 -34.95 -8.13
CA HIS A 528 -25.86 -33.73 -8.80
C HIS A 528 -26.49 -32.50 -8.13
N PRO A 529 -25.74 -31.70 -7.34
CA PRO A 529 -26.23 -30.44 -6.81
C PRO A 529 -26.53 -29.42 -7.91
N ASN A 530 -27.60 -28.63 -7.72
CA ASN A 530 -28.08 -27.67 -8.72
C ASN A 530 -27.24 -26.40 -8.83
N GLY A 531 -26.30 -26.17 -7.91
CA GLY A 531 -25.46 -24.99 -7.89
C GLY A 531 -24.20 -25.21 -7.05
N HIS A 532 -23.21 -24.32 -7.23
CA HIS A 532 -21.91 -24.41 -6.58
C HIS A 532 -22.01 -24.35 -5.06
N SER A 533 -22.84 -23.47 -4.50
CA SER A 533 -22.99 -23.38 -3.03
C SER A 533 -23.53 -24.66 -2.41
N LEU A 534 -24.57 -25.26 -2.99
CA LEU A 534 -25.09 -26.55 -2.55
C LEU A 534 -24.05 -27.67 -2.74
N ALA A 535 -23.23 -27.60 -3.79
CA ALA A 535 -22.16 -28.56 -4.03
C ALA A 535 -21.05 -28.45 -2.97
N SER A 536 -20.61 -27.23 -2.64
CA SER A 536 -19.66 -26.96 -1.56
C SER A 536 -20.17 -27.44 -0.21
N GLU A 537 -21.45 -27.16 0.10
CA GLU A 537 -22.07 -27.60 1.34
C GLU A 537 -22.09 -29.12 1.49
N TRP A 538 -22.49 -29.83 0.43
CA TRP A 538 -22.64 -31.27 0.45
C TRP A 538 -21.31 -32.00 0.35
N LEU A 539 -20.42 -31.57 -0.54
CA LEU A 539 -19.11 -32.20 -0.73
C LEU A 539 -18.26 -32.03 0.53
N ASP A 540 -18.04 -30.80 0.98
CA ASP A 540 -17.21 -30.56 2.16
C ASP A 540 -17.90 -31.04 3.44
N GLY A 541 -19.24 -30.98 3.51
CA GLY A 541 -19.97 -31.59 4.62
C GLY A 541 -19.72 -33.09 4.73
N LEU A 542 -19.73 -33.82 3.61
CA LEU A 542 -19.44 -35.26 3.59
C LEU A 542 -17.97 -35.54 3.90
N LEU A 543 -17.03 -34.75 3.36
CA LEU A 543 -15.60 -34.88 3.66
C LEU A 543 -15.33 -34.64 5.15
N MET A 544 -15.85 -33.54 5.70
CA MET A 544 -15.68 -33.18 7.12
C MET A 544 -16.34 -34.20 8.06
N LEU A 545 -17.44 -34.83 7.64
CA LEU A 545 -18.09 -35.91 8.38
C LEU A 545 -17.24 -37.19 8.41
N LEU A 546 -16.42 -37.41 7.38
CA LEU A 546 -15.43 -38.49 7.29
C LEU A 546 -14.05 -38.08 7.86
N ASP A 547 -14.00 -36.97 8.61
CA ASP A 547 -12.77 -36.39 9.17
C ASP A 547 -11.69 -36.05 8.12
N GLN A 548 -12.12 -35.71 6.90
CA GLN A 548 -11.28 -35.21 5.82
C GLN A 548 -11.33 -33.67 5.75
N GLN A 549 -10.28 -33.06 5.20
CA GLN A 549 -10.24 -31.60 5.02
C GLN A 549 -11.20 -31.15 3.92
N PRO A 550 -11.83 -29.97 4.05
CA PRO A 550 -12.62 -29.39 2.97
C PRO A 550 -11.72 -29.01 1.78
N ILE A 551 -12.28 -29.10 0.58
CA ILE A 551 -11.54 -28.85 -0.66
C ILE A 551 -12.11 -27.69 -1.47
N THR A 552 -13.34 -27.24 -1.19
CA THR A 552 -13.92 -26.12 -1.95
C THR A 552 -13.40 -24.77 -1.47
N ALA A 553 -13.25 -23.82 -2.40
CA ALA A 553 -12.82 -22.46 -2.10
C ALA A 553 -13.83 -21.72 -1.20
N GLU A 554 -15.12 -21.98 -1.37
CA GLU A 554 -16.19 -21.33 -0.61
C GLU A 554 -16.11 -21.67 0.88
N THR A 555 -15.92 -22.96 1.21
CA THR A 555 -15.76 -23.39 2.61
C THR A 555 -14.47 -22.89 3.20
N ASN A 556 -13.35 -22.93 2.47
CA ASN A 556 -12.08 -22.39 2.95
C ASN A 556 -12.14 -20.87 3.18
N SER A 557 -12.79 -20.12 2.28
CA SER A 557 -13.05 -18.68 2.44
C SER A 557 -13.87 -18.38 3.69
N LEU A 558 -14.91 -19.18 3.97
CA LEU A 558 -15.72 -19.03 5.19
C LEU A 558 -14.90 -19.30 6.46
N ILE A 559 -14.04 -20.32 6.45
CA ILE A 559 -13.15 -20.62 7.58
C ILE A 559 -12.18 -19.46 7.84
N HIS A 560 -11.51 -18.97 6.79
CA HIS A 560 -10.59 -17.83 6.89
C HIS A 560 -11.31 -16.57 7.39
N MET A 561 -12.48 -16.27 6.84
CA MET A 561 -13.28 -15.12 7.26
C MET A 561 -13.61 -15.17 8.76
N ILE A 562 -14.08 -16.32 9.27
CA ILE A 562 -14.41 -16.47 10.70
C ILE A 562 -13.17 -16.34 11.58
N SER A 563 -12.06 -16.96 11.17
CA SER A 563 -10.78 -16.89 11.88
C SER A 563 -10.28 -15.44 11.97
N ASP A 564 -10.29 -14.71 10.85
CA ASP A 564 -9.85 -13.33 10.76
C ASP A 564 -10.72 -12.38 11.58
N TYR A 565 -12.05 -12.54 11.52
CA TYR A 565 -12.96 -11.75 12.37
C TYR A 565 -12.76 -12.08 13.84
N GLY A 566 -12.58 -13.36 14.19
CA GLY A 566 -12.27 -13.78 15.56
C GLY A 566 -11.01 -13.13 16.08
N LEU A 567 -9.96 -13.07 15.26
CA LEU A 567 -8.71 -12.40 15.61
C LEU A 567 -8.94 -10.90 15.78
N LYS A 568 -9.56 -10.23 14.81
CA LYS A 568 -9.86 -8.79 14.88
C LYS A 568 -10.65 -8.43 16.14
N VAL A 569 -11.64 -9.24 16.53
CA VAL A 569 -12.41 -9.02 17.77
C VAL A 569 -11.54 -9.19 19.02
N ARG A 570 -10.68 -10.21 19.10
CA ARG A 570 -9.75 -10.38 20.23
C ARG A 570 -8.78 -9.19 20.35
N LEU A 571 -8.34 -8.65 19.21
CA LEU A 571 -7.40 -7.53 19.14
C LEU A 571 -8.04 -6.16 19.48
N LEU A 572 -9.38 -6.01 19.43
CA LEU A 572 -10.05 -4.76 19.85
C LEU A 572 -9.72 -4.38 21.30
N ASN A 573 -9.40 -5.37 22.15
CA ASN A 573 -9.07 -5.16 23.56
C ASN A 573 -7.57 -4.88 23.79
N VAL A 574 -6.74 -5.00 22.75
CA VAL A 574 -5.30 -4.74 22.83
C VAL A 574 -5.04 -3.31 22.37
N ARG A 575 -4.57 -2.46 23.29
CA ARG A 575 -4.16 -1.10 22.93
C ARG A 575 -2.75 -1.12 22.37
N PHE A 576 -2.58 -0.59 21.18
CA PHE A 576 -1.27 -0.26 20.63
C PHE A 576 -0.86 1.12 21.16
N ASN A 577 0.32 1.23 21.78
CA ASN A 577 0.88 2.51 22.24
C ASN A 577 2.17 2.76 21.46
N ASP A 578 2.17 3.77 20.59
CA ASP A 578 3.28 4.09 19.67
C ASP A 578 4.58 4.49 20.39
N GLU A 579 4.50 5.01 21.62
CA GLU A 579 5.66 5.52 22.37
C GLU A 579 6.40 4.45 23.21
N GLU A 580 5.76 3.33 23.54
CA GLU A 580 6.28 2.36 24.52
C GLU A 580 6.54 0.97 23.94
N GLY A 581 6.14 0.73 22.68
CA GLY A 581 6.01 -0.65 22.20
C GLY A 581 4.92 -1.40 22.98
N ILE A 582 4.71 -2.67 22.65
CA ILE A 582 3.68 -3.48 23.29
C ILE A 582 3.99 -3.58 24.80
N VAL A 583 2.96 -3.34 25.61
CA VAL A 583 2.72 -3.88 26.96
C VAL A 583 3.98 -4.38 27.66
N GLU A 584 4.42 -3.67 28.70
CA GLU A 584 5.51 -4.07 29.62
C GLU A 584 5.72 -5.60 29.65
N GLY A 585 6.86 -6.07 29.12
CA GLY A 585 7.36 -7.43 29.38
C GLY A 585 7.17 -8.51 28.30
N MET A 586 6.90 -8.17 27.04
CA MET A 586 6.82 -9.17 25.94
C MET A 586 8.10 -9.37 25.11
N ASP A 587 9.24 -8.80 25.53
CA ASP A 587 10.51 -9.49 25.33
C ASP A 587 10.52 -10.64 26.35
N GLY A 588 10.39 -11.88 25.88
CA GLY A 588 10.27 -13.09 26.70
C GLY A 588 11.47 -13.43 27.61
N MET A 589 12.17 -12.43 28.14
CA MET A 589 13.20 -12.51 29.15
C MET A 589 12.82 -11.89 30.51
N ASP A 590 11.90 -10.93 30.59
CA ASP A 590 11.60 -10.25 31.87
C ASP A 590 10.09 -10.19 32.15
N GLY A 591 9.46 -11.35 32.27
CA GLY A 591 8.22 -11.43 33.06
C GLY A 591 8.57 -11.19 34.52
N PRO A 592 7.76 -10.45 35.30
CA PRO A 592 8.02 -10.27 36.73
C PRO A 592 8.23 -11.63 37.40
N GLU A 593 9.27 -11.74 38.23
CA GLU A 593 9.58 -12.99 38.95
C GLU A 593 8.32 -13.48 39.67
N ILE A 594 7.90 -14.71 39.35
CA ILE A 594 6.74 -15.34 39.98
C ILE A 594 7.02 -15.38 41.49
N PRO A 595 6.21 -14.71 42.34
CA PRO A 595 6.46 -14.66 43.77
C PRO A 595 6.57 -16.08 44.34
N SER A 596 7.58 -16.32 45.17
CA SER A 596 7.77 -17.62 45.83
C SER A 596 6.56 -17.98 46.68
N ARG A 597 6.26 -19.28 46.78
CA ARG A 597 5.14 -19.77 47.62
C ARG A 597 5.37 -19.64 49.13
N GLU A 598 6.50 -19.10 49.56
CA GLU A 598 6.84 -18.87 50.97
C GLU A 598 6.15 -17.58 51.45
N GLY A 599 5.29 -17.68 52.47
CA GLY A 599 4.52 -16.56 53.02
C GLY A 599 3.09 -16.40 52.50
N LEU A 600 2.56 -17.40 51.78
CA LEU A 600 1.21 -17.40 51.20
C LEU A 600 0.04 -17.40 52.21
N ASP A 601 0.34 -17.39 53.51
CA ASP A 601 -0.65 -17.43 54.59
C ASP A 601 -1.08 -16.04 55.09
N ASP A 602 -0.46 -14.94 54.62
CA ASP A 602 -0.78 -13.57 55.07
C ASP A 602 -1.00 -12.58 53.90
N ASP A 603 -2.14 -11.88 53.96
CA ASP A 603 -2.54 -10.65 53.25
C ASP A 603 -2.45 -10.61 51.71
N TYR A 604 -3.37 -11.33 51.05
CA TYR A 604 -3.78 -10.96 49.70
C TYR A 604 -4.67 -9.72 49.72
N TYR A 605 -4.42 -8.77 48.81
CA TYR A 605 -5.20 -7.51 48.68
C TYR A 605 -6.69 -7.75 48.39
N TYR A 606 -7.02 -8.94 47.87
CA TYR A 606 -8.37 -9.42 47.65
C TYR A 606 -8.58 -10.71 48.45
N GLU A 607 -9.70 -10.80 49.17
CA GLU A 607 -10.13 -12.06 49.80
C GLU A 607 -10.29 -13.13 48.71
N ILE A 608 -9.74 -14.33 48.96
CA ILE A 608 -9.83 -15.49 48.06
C ILE A 608 -11.21 -16.12 48.13
#